data_AF-A0A564YDA0-F1
#
_entry.id   AF-A0A564YDA0-F1
#
_cell.length_a   1.000
_cell.length_b   1.000
_cell.length_c   1.000
_cell.angle_alpha   90.00
_cell.angle_beta   90.00
_cell.angle_gamma   90.00
#
_symmetry.space_group_name_H-M   'P 1'
#
loop_
_entity.id
_entity.type
_entity.pdbx_description
1 polymer ?
#
loop_
_entity_poly.entity_id
_entity_poly.type
_entity_poly.pdbx_seq_one_letter_code
_entity_poly.pdbx_strand_id
1 'polypeptide(L)' 'MNWEMFRTSRLFHVTTEIKGMMSLLGCPRMAQESAILKVKALLTWRSASTDDEVRTTRTTAFRGMVSLP' A
#
# COMPACT_ATOMS: atom_id res chain seq x y z
N MET A 1 1.67 -19.94 20.24
CA MET A 1 2.06 -19.11 19.08
C MET A 1 2.67 -17.81 19.61
N ASN A 2 3.83 -17.40 19.12
CA ASN A 2 4.46 -16.15 19.57
C ASN A 2 3.76 -14.94 18.92
N TRP A 3 2.86 -14.31 19.67
CA TRP A 3 2.03 -13.19 19.19
C TRP A 3 2.88 -11.99 18.74
N GLU A 4 3.98 -11.70 19.43
CA GLU A 4 4.88 -10.61 19.05
C GLU A 4 5.55 -10.86 17.70
N MET A 5 6.02 -12.08 17.45
CA MET A 5 6.62 -12.47 16.18
C MET A 5 5.60 -12.36 15.03
N PHE A 6 4.35 -12.76 15.27
CA PHE A 6 3.27 -12.62 14.29
C PHE A 6 2.99 -11.15 13.97
N ARG A 7 2.93 -10.30 15.00
CA ARG A 7 2.69 -8.86 14.82
C ARG A 7 3.82 -8.18 14.05
N THR A 8 5.07 -8.50 14.39
CA THR A 8 6.27 -7.99 13.69
C THR A 8 6.32 -8.46 12.23
N SER A 9 5.99 -9.73 11.99
CA SER A 9 5.92 -10.29 10.63
C SER A 9 4.82 -9.60 9.81
N ARG A 10 3.67 -9.31 10.42
CA ARG A 10 2.58 -8.56 9.77
C ARG A 10 3.01 -7.14 9.40
N LEU A 11 3.64 -6.41 10.30
CA LEU A 11 4.15 -5.06 10.01
C LEU A 11 5.21 -5.09 8.89
N PHE A 12 6.10 -6.07 8.93
CA PHE A 12 7.13 -6.25 7.90
C PHE A 12 6.50 -6.48 6.52
N HIS A 13 5.47 -7.33 6.45
CA HIS A 13 4.74 -7.59 5.21
C HIS A 13 4.10 -6.30 4.67
N VAL A 14 3.33 -5.59 5.48
CA VAL A 14 2.65 -4.34 5.07
C VAL A 14 3.67 -3.30 4.62
N THR A 15 4.79 -3.16 5.33
CA THR A 15 5.85 -2.21 4.97
C THR A 15 6.47 -2.56 3.61
N THR A 16 6.69 -3.86 3.35
CA THR A 16 7.23 -4.35 2.09
C THR A 16 6.25 -4.13 0.94
N GLU A 17 4.97 -4.40 1.16
CA GLU A 17 3.90 -4.10 0.19
C GLU A 17 3.87 -2.62 -0.17
N ILE A 18 3.92 -1.72 0.82
CA ILE A 18 3.92 -0.26 0.59
C ILE A 18 5.10 0.16 -0.28
N LYS A 19 6.31 -0.31 0.02
CA LYS A 19 7.51 -0.03 -0.79
C LYS A 19 7.35 -0.54 -2.22
N GLY A 20 6.81 -1.74 -2.39
CA GLY A 20 6.52 -2.32 -3.71
C GLY A 20 5.55 -1.46 -4.51
N MET A 21 4.44 -1.02 -3.90
CA MET A 21 3.46 -0.14 -4.53
C MET A 21 4.07 1.21 -4.94
N MET A 22 4.90 1.82 -4.09
CA MET A 22 5.61 3.06 -4.43
C MET A 22 6.55 2.88 -5.62
N SER A 23 7.33 1.80 -5.63
CA SER A 23 8.22 1.49 -6.74
C SER A 23 7.44 1.23 -8.04
N LEU A 24 6.27 0.59 -7.94
CA LEU A 24 5.42 0.31 -9.09
C LEU A 24 4.86 1.60 -9.68
N LEU A 25 4.42 2.55 -8.86
CA LEU A 25 3.96 3.87 -9.32
C LEU A 25 5.04 4.68 -10.03
N GLY A 26 6.31 4.55 -9.59
CA GLY A 26 7.46 5.17 -10.23
C GLY A 26 7.96 4.46 -11.49
N CYS A 27 7.46 3.26 -11.81
CA CYS A 27 7.85 2.52 -13.01
C CYS A 27 7.37 3.27 -14.27
N PRO A 28 8.22 3.52 -15.29
CA PRO A 28 7.84 4.25 -16.50
C PRO A 28 6.60 3.70 -17.20
N ARG A 29 6.44 2.37 -17.20
CA ARG A 29 5.27 1.70 -17.77
C ARG A 29 3.98 2.05 -17.02
N MET A 30 4.03 2.05 -15.69
CA MET A 30 2.91 2.48 -14.88
C MET A 30 2.71 3.98 -14.98
N ALA A 31 3.78 4.78 -15.07
CA ALA A 31 3.70 6.23 -15.25
C ALA A 31 2.82 6.58 -16.47
N GLN A 32 2.89 5.79 -17.53
CA GLN A 32 2.07 5.92 -18.75
C GLN A 32 0.58 5.53 -18.56
N GLU A 33 0.24 4.74 -17.54
CA GLU A 33 -1.17 4.41 -17.24
C GLU A 33 -1.94 5.63 -16.73
N SER A 34 -3.24 5.68 -17.07
CA SER A 34 -4.12 6.77 -16.64
C SER A 34 -4.14 6.92 -15.11
N ALA A 35 -4.19 8.17 -14.65
CA ALA A 35 -4.30 8.48 -13.22
C ALA A 35 -5.52 7.79 -12.56
N ILE A 36 -6.62 7.64 -13.31
CA ILE A 36 -7.84 6.98 -12.83
C ILE A 36 -7.58 5.50 -12.50
N LEU A 37 -6.85 4.77 -13.36
CA LEU A 37 -6.53 3.37 -13.11
C LEU A 37 -5.61 3.20 -11.91
N LYS A 38 -4.60 4.07 -11.76
CA LYS A 38 -3.72 4.09 -10.58
C LYS A 38 -4.49 4.31 -9.29
N VAL A 39 -5.37 5.31 -9.26
CA VAL A 39 -6.20 5.62 -8.08
C VAL A 39 -7.14 4.46 -7.77
N LYS A 40 -7.78 3.84 -8.78
CA LYS A 40 -8.62 2.65 -8.58
C LYS A 40 -7.82 1.48 -7.99
N ALA A 41 -6.64 1.17 -8.53
CA ALA A 41 -5.79 0.10 -8.02
C ALA A 41 -5.37 0.34 -6.56
N LEU A 42 -5.00 1.59 -6.23
CA LEU A 42 -4.65 1.98 -4.88
C LEU A 42 -5.85 1.91 -3.90
N LEU A 43 -7.05 2.29 -4.35
CA LEU A 43 -8.28 2.13 -3.57
C LEU A 43 -8.55 0.65 -3.26
N THR A 44 -8.46 -0.22 -4.28
CA THR A 44 -8.63 -1.67 -4.10
C THR A 44 -7.61 -2.23 -3.11
N TRP A 45 -6.34 -1.87 -3.25
CA TRP A 45 -5.27 -2.30 -2.35
C TRP A 45 -5.50 -1.84 -0.90
N ARG A 46 -5.91 -0.58 -0.70
CA ARG A 46 -6.25 -0.01 0.62
C ARG A 46 -7.37 -0.81 1.28
N SER A 47 -8.42 -1.17 0.54
CA SER A 47 -9.59 -1.88 1.07
C SER A 47 -9.43 -3.40 1.17
N ALA A 48 -8.35 -3.97 0.65
CA ALA A 48 -8.16 -5.42 0.58
C ALA A 48 -7.92 -6.11 1.94
N SER A 49 -7.65 -5.36 3.01
CA SER A 49 -7.48 -5.90 4.35
C SER A 49 -8.65 -5.50 5.26
N THR A 50 -9.17 -6.47 6.00
CA THR A 50 -10.17 -6.28 7.07
C THR A 50 -9.53 -5.99 8.43
N ASP A 51 -8.20 -6.12 8.54
CA ASP A 51 -7.45 -5.79 9.75
C ASP A 51 -7.31 -4.27 9.87
N ASP A 52 -7.74 -3.70 10.99
CA ASP A 52 -7.77 -2.25 11.22
C ASP A 52 -6.39 -1.60 11.26
N GLU A 53 -5.38 -2.29 11.81
CA GLU A 53 -4.01 -1.79 11.91
C GLU A 53 -3.38 -1.74 10.51
N VAL A 54 -3.60 -2.80 9.72
CA VAL A 54 -3.17 -2.86 8.30
C VAL A 54 -3.90 -1.81 7.48
N ARG A 55 -5.22 -1.71 7.61
CA ARG A 55 -6.07 -0.77 6.87
C ARG A 55 -5.71 0.69 7.17
N THR A 56 -5.41 1.01 8.43
CA THR A 56 -4.95 2.34 8.84
C THR A 56 -3.59 2.65 8.22
N THR A 57 -2.64 1.72 8.29
CA THR A 57 -1.30 1.89 7.73
C THR A 57 -1.36 2.09 6.20
N ARG A 58 -2.15 1.28 5.48
CA ARG A 58 -2.37 1.44 4.04
C ARG A 58 -3.03 2.76 3.69
N THR A 59 -3.98 3.23 4.52
CA THR A 59 -4.66 4.53 4.32
C THR A 59 -3.69 5.71 4.45
N THR A 60 -2.81 5.69 5.45
CA THR A 60 -1.77 6.72 5.61
C THR A 60 -0.82 6.74 4.43
N ALA A 61 -0.35 5.56 3.99
CA ALA A 61 0.52 5.44 2.84
C ALA A 61 -0.16 5.92 1.54
N PHE A 62 -1.42 5.54 1.31
CA PHE A 62 -2.24 6.00 0.18
C PHE A 62 -2.30 7.52 0.10
N ARG A 63 -2.59 8.20 1.22
CA ARG A 63 -2.64 9.67 1.27
C ARG A 63 -1.31 10.28 0.84
N GLY A 64 -0.20 9.71 1.28
CA GLY A 64 1.14 10.11 0.84
C GLY A 64 1.32 9.95 -0.67
N MET A 65 0.97 8.79 -1.22
CA MET A 65 1.14 8.49 -2.66
C MET A 65 0.28 9.36 -3.57
N VAL A 66 -0.96 9.69 -3.18
CA VAL A 66 -1.85 10.57 -3.96
C VAL A 66 -1.43 12.04 -3.86
N SER A 67 -0.69 12.40 -2.82
CA SER A 67 -0.18 13.77 -2.62
C SER A 67 1.18 14.01 -3.27
N LEU A 68 1.77 13.00 -3.93
CA LEU A 68 2.99 13.17 -4.69
C LEU A 68 2.66 13.94 -6.00
N PRO A 69 3.43 15.01 -6.34
CA PRO A 69 3.25 15.75 -7.57
C PRO A 69 3.54 14.92 -8.83
#